data_AF-A0A416HQL9-F1
#
_entry.id   AF-A0A416HQL9-F1
#
_cell.length_a   1.000
_cell.length_b   1.000
_cell.length_c   1.000
_cell.angle_alpha   90.00
_cell.angle_beta   90.00
_cell.angle_gamma   90.00
#
_symmetry.space_group_name_H-M   'P 1'
#
loop_
_entity.id
_entity.type
_entity.pdbx_description
1 polymer ?
#
loop_
_entity_poly.entity_id
_entity_poly.type
_entity_poly.pdbx_seq_one_letter_code
_entity_poly.pdbx_strand_id
1 'polypeptide(L)'
;MMEGYTIKSNRESGLGRSDLLLLSAPYEGIAIIIEIKVAETYAQLEEKAKAALEQMEEKQYDAKLRLEGYRHFIKYGISFYKKLCRVLCK
;
A
#
# COMPACT_ATOMS: atom_id res chain seq x y z
N MET A 1 5.67 18.14 -1.37
CA MET A 1 4.82 17.52 -2.40
C MET A 1 5.75 16.93 -3.45
N MET A 2 5.52 15.71 -3.91
CA MET A 2 6.30 15.14 -5.02
C MET A 2 5.69 15.66 -6.32
N GLU A 3 6.45 16.39 -7.14
CA GLU A 3 5.94 16.90 -8.41
C GLU A 3 5.46 15.74 -9.30
N GLY A 4 4.29 15.91 -9.91
CA GLY A 4 3.68 14.88 -10.79
C GLY A 4 2.94 13.73 -10.08
N TYR A 5 2.92 13.69 -8.73
CA TYR A 5 2.18 12.68 -7.98
C TYR A 5 1.14 13.25 -7.03
N THR A 6 -0.06 12.68 -7.08
CA THR A 6 -1.10 12.87 -6.07
C THR A 6 -0.88 11.88 -4.94
N ILE A 7 -0.68 12.38 -3.73
CA ILE A 7 -0.56 11.57 -2.52
C ILE A 7 -1.90 11.54 -1.80
N LYS A 8 -2.44 10.35 -1.53
CA LYS A 8 -3.63 10.16 -0.69
C LYS A 8 -3.24 9.30 0.52
N SER A 9 -3.50 9.77 1.73
CA SER A 9 -3.32 9.00 2.97
C SER A 9 -4.67 8.76 3.62
N ASN A 10 -4.95 7.55 4.09
CA ASN A 10 -6.21 7.27 4.77
C ASN A 10 -5.95 6.88 6.23
N ARG A 11 -5.56 7.87 7.02
CA ARG A 11 -5.22 7.69 8.44
C ARG A 11 -6.45 7.88 9.34
N GLU A 12 -7.53 7.13 9.12
CA GLU A 12 -8.56 6.90 10.15
C GLU A 12 -9.67 5.91 9.73
N SER A 13 -10.13 5.16 10.73
CA SER A 13 -11.44 4.48 10.82
C SER A 13 -11.75 3.32 9.86
N GLY A 14 -11.20 2.14 10.17
CA GLY A 14 -11.99 0.90 10.29
C GLY A 14 -12.73 0.31 9.07
N LEU A 15 -12.67 0.90 7.87
CA LEU A 15 -13.46 0.42 6.71
C LEU A 15 -12.60 0.07 5.48
N GLY A 16 -11.29 -0.05 5.67
CA GLY A 16 -10.42 -0.78 4.76
C GLY A 16 -9.97 -0.04 3.50
N ARG A 17 -9.27 1.08 3.65
CA ARG A 17 -8.40 1.66 2.60
C ARG A 17 -6.92 1.45 2.93
N SER A 18 -6.06 1.58 1.91
CA SER A 18 -4.61 1.58 2.07
C SER A 18 -4.13 2.78 2.88
N ASP A 19 -3.07 2.60 3.66
CA ASP A 19 -2.47 3.69 4.43
C ASP A 19 -1.98 4.85 3.54
N LEU A 20 -1.35 4.55 2.40
CA LEU A 20 -0.84 5.53 1.44
C LEU A 20 -1.03 5.10 -0.02
N LEU A 21 -1.44 6.03 -0.87
CA LEU A 21 -1.47 5.92 -2.32
C LEU A 21 -0.64 7.05 -2.94
N LEU A 22 0.21 6.71 -3.90
CA LEU A 22 0.88 7.68 -4.76
C LEU A 22 0.47 7.42 -6.20
N LEU A 23 -0.15 8.41 -6.81
CA LEU A 23 -0.75 8.29 -8.12
C LEU A 23 -0.10 9.29 -9.07
N SER A 24 0.53 8.83 -10.14
CA SER A 24 0.98 9.73 -11.22
C SER A 24 -0.22 10.32 -11.97
N ALA A 25 0.03 11.10 -13.03
CA ALA A 25 -1.02 11.46 -13.97
C ALA A 25 -1.75 10.18 -14.48
N PRO A 26 -3.09 10.22 -14.61
CA PRO A 26 -3.90 9.11 -15.13
C PRO A 26 -3.60 8.86 -16.63
N TYR A 27 -4.07 7.71 -17.15
CA TYR A 27 -3.80 7.16 -18.49
C TYR A 27 -2.38 6.59 -18.66
N GLU A 28 -2.24 5.27 -18.48
CA GLU A 28 -0.95 4.56 -18.39
C GLU A 28 -0.08 4.97 -17.19
N GLY A 29 -0.67 5.70 -16.23
CA GLY A 29 -0.02 6.09 -14.99
C GLY A 29 0.35 4.92 -14.08
N ILE A 30 1.30 5.20 -13.18
CA ILE A 30 1.73 4.33 -12.09
C ILE A 30 0.92 4.66 -10.84
N ALA A 31 0.33 3.63 -10.25
CA ALA A 31 -0.27 3.67 -8.94
C ALA A 31 0.59 2.87 -7.94
N ILE A 32 1.13 3.55 -6.93
CA ILE A 32 1.86 2.93 -5.83
C ILE A 32 0.91 2.84 -4.63
N ILE A 33 0.74 1.64 -4.11
CA ILE A 33 -0.13 1.32 -2.98
C ILE A 33 0.74 0.83 -1.84
N ILE A 34 0.62 1.45 -0.67
CA ILE A 34 1.42 1.09 0.51
C ILE A 34 0.46 0.82 1.68
N GLU A 35 0.66 -0.33 2.32
CA GLU A 35 -0.03 -0.75 3.54
C GLU A 35 1.03 -1.06 4.59
N ILE A 36 0.81 -0.53 5.79
CA ILE A 36 1.74 -0.58 6.90
C ILE A 36 1.09 -1.38 8.04
N LYS A 37 1.85 -2.31 8.61
CA LYS A 37 1.48 -3.06 9.82
C LYS A 37 2.51 -2.83 10.92
N VAL A 38 2.07 -3.04 12.15
CA VAL A 38 2.96 -3.10 13.32
C VAL A 38 2.99 -4.55 13.80
N ALA A 39 4.19 -5.10 13.93
CA ALA A 39 4.45 -6.40 14.52
C ALA A 39 4.77 -6.24 16.01
N GLU A 40 4.29 -7.16 16.84
CA GLU A 40 4.55 -7.16 18.28
C GLU A 40 5.88 -7.86 18.60
N THR A 41 6.33 -8.74 17.71
CA THR A 41 7.59 -9.48 17.81
C THR A 41 8.38 -9.41 16.51
N TYR A 42 9.69 -9.63 16.60
CA TYR A 42 10.56 -9.70 15.41
C TYR A 42 10.13 -10.82 14.44
N ALA A 43 9.71 -11.98 14.97
CA ALA A 43 9.29 -13.13 14.17
C ALA A 43 8.05 -12.84 13.30
N GLN A 44 7.18 -11.92 13.73
CA GLN A 44 5.97 -11.53 13.00
C GLN A 44 6.23 -10.53 11.86
N LEU A 45 7.45 -9.97 11.73
CA LEU A 45 7.73 -8.93 10.72
C LEU A 45 7.37 -9.38 9.30
N GLU A 46 7.82 -10.57 8.91
CA GLU A 46 7.58 -11.07 7.55
C GLU A 46 6.11 -11.43 7.32
N GLU A 47 5.49 -12.15 8.26
CA GLU A 47 4.08 -12.53 8.18
C GLU A 47 3.18 -11.29 8.07
N LYS A 48 3.39 -10.27 8.90
CA LYS A 48 2.60 -9.03 8.87
C LYS A 48 2.79 -8.24 7.57
N ALA A 49 4.00 -8.25 6.97
CA ALA A 49 4.23 -7.64 5.67
C ALA A 49 3.50 -8.39 4.54
N LYS A 50 3.41 -9.73 4.62
CA LYS A 50 2.60 -10.55 3.69
C LYS A 50 1.11 -10.27 3.86
N ALA A 51 0.63 -10.25 5.10
CA ALA A 51 -0.76 -9.92 5.42
C ALA A 51 -1.16 -8.52 4.91
N ALA A 52 -0.23 -7.56 4.89
CA ALA A 52 -0.46 -6.25 4.30
C ALA A 52 -0.72 -6.34 2.78
N LEU A 53 0.07 -7.13 2.04
CA LEU A 53 -0.16 -7.38 0.62
C LEU A 53 -1.46 -8.15 0.37
N GLU A 54 -1.74 -9.19 1.15
CA GLU A 54 -2.97 -9.98 1.07
C GLU A 54 -4.21 -9.10 1.27
N GLN A 55 -4.18 -8.22 2.28
CA GLN A 55 -5.25 -7.25 2.51
C GLN A 55 -5.50 -6.35 1.29
N MET A 56 -4.45 -5.91 0.58
CA MET A 56 -4.63 -5.10 -0.63
C MET A 56 -5.31 -5.86 -1.77
N GLU A 57 -5.03 -7.16 -1.90
CA GLU A 57 -5.67 -8.03 -2.89
C GLU A 57 -7.14 -8.28 -2.52
N GLU A 58 -7.42 -8.62 -1.26
CA GLU A 58 -8.78 -8.89 -0.76
C GLU A 58 -9.69 -7.67 -0.92
N LYS A 59 -9.18 -6.48 -0.61
CA LYS A 59 -9.93 -5.23 -0.71
C LYS A 59 -9.89 -4.60 -2.10
N GLN A 60 -9.20 -5.24 -3.05
CA GLN A 60 -9.15 -4.87 -4.47
C GLN A 60 -8.82 -3.39 -4.69
N TYR A 61 -7.80 -2.87 -4.00
CA TYR A 61 -7.43 -1.46 -4.08
C TYR A 61 -7.09 -0.98 -5.50
N ASP A 62 -6.61 -1.89 -6.34
CA ASP A 62 -6.32 -1.63 -7.73
C ASP A 62 -7.59 -1.57 -8.61
N ALA A 63 -8.70 -2.20 -8.24
CA ALA A 63 -9.90 -2.26 -9.09
C ALA A 63 -10.45 -0.86 -9.43
N LYS A 64 -10.59 0.01 -8.42
CA LYS A 64 -11.04 1.40 -8.65
C LYS A 64 -10.03 2.19 -9.49
N LEU A 65 -8.75 2.02 -9.21
CA LEU A 65 -7.68 2.73 -9.92
C LEU A 65 -7.57 2.28 -11.39
N ARG A 66 -7.84 1.01 -11.69
CA ARG A 66 -7.94 0.53 -13.08
C ARG A 66 -9.05 1.25 -13.85
N LEU A 67 -10.20 1.52 -13.21
CA LEU A 67 -11.29 2.31 -13.81
C LEU A 67 -10.90 3.79 -14.00
N GLU A 68 -10.04 4.33 -13.14
CA GLU A 68 -9.46 5.67 -13.25
C GLU A 68 -8.32 5.77 -14.29
N GLY A 69 -7.96 4.67 -14.97
CA GLY A 69 -7.01 4.65 -16.09
C GLY A 69 -5.56 4.27 -15.74
N TYR A 70 -5.30 3.86 -14.50
CA TYR A 70 -3.98 3.34 -14.10
C TYR A 70 -3.77 1.91 -14.62
N ARG A 71 -2.58 1.65 -15.16
CA ARG A 71 -2.23 0.34 -15.76
C ARG A 71 -1.05 -0.33 -15.07
N HIS A 72 -0.19 0.46 -14.42
CA HIS A 72 0.96 -0.03 -13.68
C HIS A 72 0.71 0.11 -12.19
N PHE A 73 0.90 -0.99 -11.46
CA PHE A 73 0.66 -1.06 -10.01
C PHE A 73 1.92 -1.54 -9.32
N ILE A 74 2.29 -0.86 -8.24
CA ILE A 74 3.35 -1.30 -7.34
C ILE A 74 2.73 -1.39 -5.94
N LYS A 75 2.73 -2.58 -5.35
CA LYS A 75 2.13 -2.82 -4.04
C LYS A 75 3.22 -3.08 -3.01
N TYR A 76 3.26 -2.28 -1.94
CA TYR A 76 4.19 -2.44 -0.82
C TYR A 76 3.48 -2.86 0.45
N GLY A 77 3.80 -4.05 0.94
CA GLY A 77 3.48 -4.47 2.30
C GLY A 77 4.65 -4.17 3.21
N ILE A 78 4.46 -3.27 4.16
CA ILE A 78 5.50 -2.86 5.10
C ILE A 78 5.08 -3.26 6.52
N SER A 79 5.99 -3.88 7.26
CA SER A 79 5.78 -4.18 8.69
C SER A 79 6.91 -3.60 9.52
N PHE A 80 6.57 -2.99 10.65
CA PHE A 80 7.53 -2.41 11.60
C PHE A 80 7.53 -3.16 12.94
N TYR A 81 8.72 -3.36 13.48
CA TYR A 81 8.97 -3.81 14.85
C TYR A 81 10.05 -2.92 15.46
N LYS A 82 9.67 -2.02 16.37
CA LYS A 82 10.57 -0.99 16.92
C LYS A 82 11.24 -0.19 15.80
N LYS A 83 12.57 -0.31 15.64
CA LYS A 83 13.37 0.38 14.59
C LYS A 83 13.65 -0.50 13.37
N LEU A 84 13.15 -1.74 13.35
CA LEU A 84 13.32 -2.67 12.25
C LEU A 84 12.06 -2.66 11.37
N CYS A 85 12.24 -2.83 10.07
CA CYS A 85 11.14 -3.02 9.15
C CYS A 85 11.40 -4.15 8.15
N ARG A 86 10.31 -4.75 7.68
CA ARG A 86 10.30 -5.68 6.55
C ARG A 86 9.42 -5.08 5.46
N VAL A 87 9.95 -5.04 4.25
CA VAL A 87 9.25 -4.54 3.05
C VAL A 87 9.14 -5.68 2.06
N LEU A 88 7.93 -5.93 1.57
CA LEU A 88 7.64 -6.83 0.46
C LEU A 88 6.99 -6.03 -0.66
N CYS A 89 7.34 -6.35 -1.90
CA CYS A 89 6.83 -5.67 -3.10
C CYS A 89 6.19 -6.70 -4.04
N LYS A 90 5.11 -6.30 -4.70
CA LYS A 90 4.42 -7.09 -5.73
C LYS A 90 3.95 -6.18 -6.87
#